data_AF-A0A820HL30-F1
#
_entry.id   AF-A0A820HL30-F1
#
_cell.length_a   1.000
_cell.length_b   1.000
_cell.length_c   1.000
_cell.angle_alpha   90.00
_cell.angle_beta   90.00
_cell.angle_gamma   90.00
#
_symmetry.space_group_name_H-M   'P 1'
#
loop_
_entity.id
_entity.type
_entity.pdbx_description
1 polymer ?
#
loop_
_entity_poly.entity_id
_entity_poly.type
_entity_poly.pdbx_seq_one_letter_code
_entity_poly.pdbx_strand_id
1 'polypeptide(L)'
;KWIGIILDEPKGKNNGTVQKKDGTFVRYFICNDNHGLYVRPGQIESVISDLQSNLTRSSLNHSIKSEGSRGSIPPPSTSTITKTSAVPTKQKGLRAPTPGTTAKLPGLTRTAQSSRDIPTEVATERISPPKEEIKPPVSQPKTTTSMRPPTPIESTNIPRKSSNPILESSDSQQVIISLRNKINDQEEQIQTLIKKRRDDLEKLKEFERTKLQLDQLQTYKREAQERIKELNDKLQQQEYELKETRDKFTAYRDEMADIELETLTLENTTLKEKFEEVQLELDVIKGEIQLNGSNQVANDIQQKIDDERTIKMEQALIKLRDLSLTKQAENDTLKKQCETLERKVKILTKENENAKVEITTMQATIADLTEQVDTCLGAQQMVDILTNKNLSLEDQVRELQEIVDNLVNKESLCEMDKEMEENAKEVKHVLRENIDLLHNQLREKDRQIEQLQHVISDHERIILKFRETVKNIQVCSFY
;
A
#
# COMPACT_ATOMS: atom_id res chain seq x y z
N LYS A 1 3.36 -31.94 5.34
CA LYS A 1 3.13 -30.90 4.31
C LYS A 1 2.10 -31.41 3.32
N TRP A 2 1.09 -30.61 2.97
CA TRP A 2 0.12 -30.87 1.91
C TRP A 2 0.31 -29.81 0.82
N ILE A 3 -0.10 -30.11 -0.41
CA ILE A 3 -0.10 -29.19 -1.54
C ILE A 3 -1.54 -29.07 -2.04
N GLY A 4 -2.00 -27.83 -2.24
CA GLY A 4 -3.26 -27.53 -2.89
C GLY A 4 -3.09 -27.49 -4.40
N ILE A 5 -3.95 -28.19 -5.13
CA ILE A 5 -4.02 -28.18 -6.59
C ILE A 5 -5.40 -27.62 -6.96
N ILE A 6 -5.41 -26.71 -7.93
CA ILE A 6 -6.62 -26.23 -8.61
C ILE A 6 -6.67 -26.97 -9.96
N LEU A 7 -7.82 -27.57 -10.26
CA LEU A 7 -8.08 -28.23 -11.53
C LEU A 7 -8.92 -27.32 -12.43
N ASP A 8 -8.72 -27.40 -13.75
CA ASP A 8 -9.52 -26.63 -14.72
C ASP A 8 -10.96 -27.19 -14.87
N GLU A 9 -11.15 -28.47 -14.56
CA GLU A 9 -12.44 -29.15 -14.58
C GLU A 9 -12.97 -29.43 -13.15
N PRO A 10 -14.30 -29.54 -12.95
CA PRO A 10 -14.94 -29.81 -11.66
C PRO A 10 -14.78 -31.27 -11.17
N LYS A 11 -13.53 -31.77 -11.11
CA LYS A 11 -13.14 -33.13 -10.69
C LYS A 11 -12.40 -33.19 -9.35
N GLY A 12 -12.26 -32.04 -8.69
CA GLY A 12 -11.72 -31.88 -7.34
C GLY A 12 -12.70 -32.34 -6.25
N LYS A 13 -12.31 -32.14 -4.98
CA LYS A 13 -13.03 -32.64 -3.79
C LYS A 13 -13.43 -31.55 -2.80
N ASN A 14 -12.99 -30.32 -3.02
CA ASN A 14 -13.24 -29.16 -2.16
C ASN A 14 -13.08 -27.86 -2.97
N ASN A 15 -13.24 -26.72 -2.31
CA ASN A 15 -13.03 -25.37 -2.86
C ASN A 15 -11.82 -24.64 -2.23
N GLY A 16 -10.82 -25.41 -1.76
CA GLY A 16 -9.67 -24.88 -1.03
C GLY A 16 -9.94 -24.56 0.45
N THR A 17 -11.06 -25.03 1.01
CA THR A 17 -11.35 -24.98 2.45
C THR A 17 -11.22 -26.34 3.14
N VAL A 18 -10.84 -26.33 4.42
CA VAL A 18 -10.73 -27.51 5.29
C VAL A 18 -11.38 -27.19 6.63
N GLN A 19 -12.23 -28.10 7.12
CA GLN A 19 -12.78 -28.02 8.47
C GLN A 19 -11.75 -28.52 9.50
N LYS A 20 -11.45 -27.70 10.51
CA LYS A 20 -10.63 -28.08 11.67
C LYS A 20 -11.49 -28.82 12.72
N LYS A 21 -10.83 -29.49 13.67
CA LYS A 21 -11.48 -30.31 14.72
C LYS A 21 -12.36 -29.54 15.69
N ASP A 22 -12.18 -28.22 15.78
CA ASP A 22 -12.98 -27.26 16.53
C ASP A 22 -14.27 -26.83 15.79
N GLY A 23 -14.48 -27.32 14.57
CA GLY A 23 -15.61 -26.95 13.70
C GLY A 23 -15.31 -25.76 12.78
N THR A 24 -14.18 -25.06 12.97
CA THR A 24 -13.81 -23.86 12.20
C THR A 24 -13.36 -24.22 10.79
N PHE A 25 -13.87 -23.54 9.77
CA PHE A 25 -13.38 -23.70 8.39
C PHE A 25 -12.22 -22.76 8.12
N VAL A 26 -11.12 -23.29 7.57
CA VAL A 26 -9.94 -22.50 7.16
C VAL A 26 -9.71 -22.69 5.67
N ARG A 27 -9.56 -21.56 4.96
CA ARG A 27 -9.24 -21.53 3.53
C ARG A 27 -7.72 -21.48 3.33
N TYR A 28 -7.19 -22.33 2.47
CA TYR A 28 -5.77 -22.36 2.10
C TYR A 28 -5.51 -21.86 0.67
N PHE A 29 -6.51 -21.96 -0.21
CA PHE A 29 -6.50 -21.38 -1.57
C PHE A 29 -7.94 -21.13 -2.02
N ILE A 30 -8.14 -20.40 -3.12
CA ILE A 30 -9.46 -20.07 -3.67
C ILE A 30 -9.62 -20.80 -5.01
N CYS A 31 -10.74 -21.52 -5.17
CA CYS A 31 -11.17 -22.09 -6.45
C CYS A 31 -12.68 -22.32 -6.42
N ASN A 32 -13.26 -22.65 -7.58
CA ASN A 32 -14.67 -23.02 -7.69
C ASN A 32 -14.97 -24.33 -6.96
N ASP A 33 -16.23 -24.55 -6.58
CA ASP A 33 -16.64 -25.80 -5.93
C ASP A 33 -16.31 -27.02 -6.80
N ASN A 34 -15.79 -28.07 -6.17
CA ASN A 34 -15.24 -29.26 -6.82
C ASN A 34 -14.04 -29.01 -7.78
N HIS A 35 -13.26 -27.94 -7.63
CA HIS A 35 -12.02 -27.75 -8.40
C HIS A 35 -10.74 -27.92 -7.56
N GLY A 36 -10.84 -27.87 -6.23
CA GLY A 36 -9.71 -27.99 -5.31
C GLY A 36 -9.40 -29.43 -4.89
N LEU A 37 -8.10 -29.76 -4.82
CA LEU A 37 -7.60 -31.03 -4.33
C LEU A 37 -6.42 -30.81 -3.37
N TYR A 38 -6.35 -31.59 -2.28
CA TYR A 38 -5.17 -31.66 -1.42
C TYR A 38 -4.44 -32.98 -1.65
N VAL A 39 -3.15 -32.91 -1.98
CA VAL A 39 -2.28 -34.08 -2.19
C VAL A 39 -1.01 -34.00 -1.35
N ARG A 40 -0.35 -35.14 -1.16
CA ARG A 40 0.99 -35.18 -0.56
C ARG A 40 2.05 -34.86 -1.62
N PRO A 41 3.18 -34.23 -1.26
CA PRO A 41 4.24 -33.88 -2.23
C PRO A 41 4.70 -35.04 -3.13
N GLY A 42 4.83 -36.26 -2.60
CA GLY A 42 5.20 -37.45 -3.38
C GLY A 42 4.10 -38.02 -4.29
N GLN A 43 2.99 -37.30 -4.48
CA GLN A 43 1.94 -37.63 -5.45
C GLN A 43 1.92 -36.64 -6.63
N ILE A 44 2.88 -35.71 -6.70
CA ILE A 44 3.05 -34.76 -7.79
C ILE A 44 4.36 -35.09 -8.50
N GLU A 45 4.26 -35.34 -9.80
CA GLU A 45 5.40 -35.54 -10.69
C GLU A 45 5.48 -34.35 -11.65
N SER A 46 6.62 -33.67 -11.71
CA SER A 46 6.77 -32.46 -12.52
C SER A 46 7.14 -32.83 -13.96
N VAL A 47 6.15 -32.81 -14.85
CA VAL A 47 6.30 -33.15 -16.28
C VAL A 47 7.19 -32.14 -17.04
N ILE A 48 7.52 -30.99 -16.44
CA ILE A 48 8.25 -29.90 -17.08
C ILE A 48 9.79 -30.11 -17.05
N SER A 49 10.29 -31.03 -16.22
CA SER A 49 11.74 -31.12 -15.95
C SER A 49 12.58 -31.74 -17.09
N ASP A 50 11.96 -32.45 -18.04
CA ASP A 50 12.67 -33.21 -19.08
C ASP A 50 12.99 -32.42 -20.37
N LEU A 51 12.50 -31.17 -20.49
CA LEU A 51 12.77 -30.34 -21.67
C LEU A 51 13.89 -29.30 -21.51
N GLN A 52 14.36 -29.05 -20.28
CA GLN A 52 15.35 -27.98 -20.01
C GLN A 52 16.78 -28.49 -19.74
N SER A 53 16.98 -29.81 -19.63
CA SER A 53 18.28 -30.41 -19.26
C SER A 53 19.30 -30.51 -20.42
N ASN A 54 18.90 -30.21 -21.66
CA ASN A 54 19.73 -30.39 -22.87
C ASN A 54 20.32 -29.10 -23.48
N LEU A 55 20.14 -27.92 -22.86
CA LEU A 55 20.55 -26.62 -23.45
C LEU A 55 21.57 -25.81 -22.64
N THR A 56 22.05 -26.31 -21.49
CA THR A 56 22.94 -25.54 -20.58
C THR A 56 24.28 -26.23 -20.29
N ARG A 57 24.81 -27.00 -21.24
CA ARG A 57 26.12 -27.68 -21.09
C ARG A 57 27.15 -27.36 -22.18
N SER A 58 27.20 -26.09 -22.60
CA SER A 58 28.22 -25.59 -23.52
C SER A 58 28.61 -24.13 -23.30
N SER A 59 29.10 -23.79 -22.09
CA SER A 59 30.18 -22.80 -21.93
C SER A 59 30.79 -22.84 -20.52
N LEU A 60 32.02 -22.35 -20.41
CA LEU A 60 32.72 -21.99 -19.16
C LEU A 60 32.94 -23.10 -18.13
N ASN A 61 34.02 -23.87 -18.28
CA ASN A 61 34.80 -24.33 -17.14
C ASN A 61 36.30 -24.36 -17.51
N HIS A 62 36.99 -23.28 -17.16
CA HIS A 62 38.44 -23.16 -17.31
C HIS A 62 39.12 -23.74 -16.06
N SER A 63 39.51 -25.01 -16.11
CA SER A 63 40.23 -25.63 -14.99
C SER A 63 41.71 -25.21 -14.95
N ILE A 64 42.23 -25.02 -13.74
CA ILE A 64 43.66 -24.88 -13.46
C ILE A 64 44.13 -26.14 -12.72
N LYS A 65 45.12 -26.86 -13.29
CA LYS A 65 45.90 -27.98 -12.70
C LYS A 65 45.12 -29.27 -12.38
N SER A 66 45.71 -30.48 -12.42
CA SER A 66 46.99 -30.96 -13.00
C SER A 66 47.01 -32.51 -13.01
N GLU A 67 47.74 -33.10 -13.97
CA GLU A 67 48.24 -34.51 -14.01
C GLU A 67 47.20 -35.65 -14.05
N GLY A 68 47.51 -36.79 -14.71
CA GLY A 68 46.63 -37.97 -14.54
C GLY A 68 46.62 -39.18 -15.50
N SER A 69 47.32 -39.20 -16.64
CA SER A 69 47.71 -40.44 -17.38
C SER A 69 46.65 -41.44 -17.95
N ARG A 70 46.74 -41.67 -19.28
CA ARG A 70 46.52 -42.94 -20.03
C ARG A 70 45.12 -43.57 -20.25
N GLY A 71 44.66 -43.46 -21.52
CA GLY A 71 44.19 -44.58 -22.37
C GLY A 71 42.76 -45.15 -22.16
N SER A 72 42.12 -45.84 -23.11
CA SER A 72 42.40 -46.09 -24.54
C SER A 72 41.14 -46.66 -25.25
N ILE A 73 40.76 -46.11 -26.42
CA ILE A 73 40.27 -46.82 -27.63
C ILE A 73 38.88 -47.58 -27.57
N PRO A 74 38.13 -47.73 -28.70
CA PRO A 74 36.66 -47.83 -28.70
C PRO A 74 36.05 -49.17 -29.25
N PRO A 75 35.17 -49.19 -30.28
CA PRO A 75 33.68 -49.26 -30.31
C PRO A 75 33.19 -50.70 -30.71
N PRO A 76 32.15 -51.02 -31.53
CA PRO A 76 31.03 -50.26 -32.15
C PRO A 76 29.65 -51.00 -32.31
N SER A 77 28.72 -50.34 -33.02
CA SER A 77 27.76 -50.88 -34.03
C SER A 77 26.42 -51.56 -33.67
N THR A 78 25.38 -51.14 -34.44
CA THR A 78 24.23 -51.93 -35.00
C THR A 78 23.19 -52.57 -34.05
N SER A 79 21.91 -52.80 -34.40
CA SER A 79 21.00 -52.22 -35.42
C SER A 79 19.58 -52.85 -35.35
N THR A 80 18.51 -52.05 -35.56
CA THR A 80 17.22 -52.44 -36.19
C THR A 80 16.21 -53.38 -35.47
N ILE A 81 14.93 -53.27 -35.88
CA ILE A 81 13.79 -54.24 -35.84
C ILE A 81 12.67 -54.05 -34.77
N THR A 82 11.68 -53.22 -35.15
CA THR A 82 10.19 -53.42 -35.21
C THR A 82 9.39 -54.40 -34.30
N LYS A 83 8.09 -54.04 -34.13
CA LYS A 83 6.89 -54.85 -33.74
C LYS A 83 6.74 -55.17 -32.24
N THR A 84 5.54 -55.35 -31.64
CA THR A 84 4.12 -55.14 -31.99
C THR A 84 3.26 -55.21 -30.70
N SER A 85 2.05 -54.60 -30.71
CA SER A 85 0.81 -55.02 -29.99
C SER A 85 0.83 -55.60 -28.56
N ALA A 86 -0.03 -55.07 -27.68
CA ALA A 86 -1.11 -55.87 -27.04
C ALA A 86 -2.08 -55.00 -26.20
N VAL A 87 -3.36 -55.35 -26.26
CA VAL A 87 -4.44 -54.91 -25.35
C VAL A 87 -4.56 -55.94 -24.21
N PRO A 88 -5.05 -55.56 -23.01
CA PRO A 88 -6.12 -56.38 -22.44
C PRO A 88 -7.28 -55.60 -21.81
N THR A 89 -8.49 -55.97 -22.21
CA THR A 89 -9.78 -55.56 -21.66
C THR A 89 -10.05 -56.19 -20.28
N LYS A 90 -10.83 -55.53 -19.41
CA LYS A 90 -11.74 -56.23 -18.48
C LYS A 90 -12.93 -55.37 -18.01
N GLN A 91 -14.01 -56.05 -17.64
CA GLN A 91 -15.39 -55.53 -17.57
C GLN A 91 -15.91 -55.32 -16.13
N LYS A 92 -17.18 -54.86 -16.05
CA LYS A 92 -18.14 -54.76 -14.92
C LYS A 92 -18.08 -53.42 -14.16
N GLY A 93 -19.21 -52.79 -13.81
CA GLY A 93 -20.61 -53.06 -14.19
C GLY A 93 -21.61 -52.47 -13.18
N LEU A 94 -22.71 -51.92 -13.70
CA LEU A 94 -24.00 -51.62 -13.02
C LEU A 94 -24.00 -50.81 -11.71
N ARG A 95 -24.70 -49.66 -11.71
CA ARG A 95 -26.04 -49.48 -11.06
C ARG A 95 -26.26 -48.01 -10.62
N ALA A 96 -27.39 -47.43 -11.05
CA ALA A 96 -27.87 -46.13 -10.56
C ALA A 96 -28.50 -46.26 -9.16
N PRO A 97 -28.74 -45.14 -8.46
CA PRO A 97 -30.12 -44.63 -8.48
C PRO A 97 -30.25 -43.10 -8.53
N THR A 98 -31.34 -42.63 -9.15
CA THR A 98 -31.97 -41.33 -8.85
C THR A 98 -32.84 -41.47 -7.59
N PRO A 99 -33.16 -40.36 -6.89
CA PRO A 99 -34.40 -39.64 -7.22
C PRO A 99 -34.22 -38.11 -7.22
N GLY A 100 -35.10 -37.41 -7.96
CA GLY A 100 -35.16 -35.94 -7.93
C GLY A 100 -36.31 -35.43 -7.04
N THR A 101 -36.33 -34.12 -6.77
CA THR A 101 -37.55 -33.36 -6.43
C THR A 101 -37.39 -31.91 -6.90
N THR A 102 -38.51 -31.30 -7.26
CA THR A 102 -38.67 -29.97 -7.87
C THR A 102 -38.73 -28.82 -6.84
N ALA A 103 -38.80 -27.57 -7.36
CA ALA A 103 -39.12 -26.27 -6.71
C ALA A 103 -37.92 -25.34 -6.44
N LYS A 104 -38.02 -24.00 -6.54
CA LYS A 104 -38.93 -23.08 -7.26
C LYS A 104 -38.31 -21.67 -7.22
N LEU A 105 -38.50 -20.86 -8.26
CA LEU A 105 -38.29 -19.39 -8.24
C LEU A 105 -39.15 -18.72 -7.14
N PRO A 106 -38.73 -17.61 -6.52
CA PRO A 106 -38.62 -16.32 -7.24
C PRO A 106 -37.42 -15.43 -6.87
N GLY A 107 -37.10 -14.48 -7.75
CA GLY A 107 -36.24 -13.34 -7.42
C GLY A 107 -37.06 -12.14 -6.92
N LEU A 108 -36.38 -11.14 -6.37
CA LEU A 108 -36.86 -9.75 -6.29
C LEU A 108 -35.69 -8.79 -6.06
N THR A 109 -35.83 -7.60 -6.63
CA THR A 109 -34.87 -6.49 -6.58
C THR A 109 -35.04 -5.65 -5.31
N ARG A 110 -33.94 -5.07 -4.77
CA ARG A 110 -33.82 -3.62 -4.44
C ARG A 110 -32.56 -3.24 -3.65
N THR A 111 -31.79 -2.33 -4.26
CA THR A 111 -31.28 -1.02 -3.76
C THR A 111 -30.92 -0.80 -2.28
N ALA A 112 -29.91 0.07 -2.12
CA ALA A 112 -29.52 0.84 -0.92
C ALA A 112 -28.75 0.05 0.15
N GLN A 113 -27.75 0.56 0.86
CA GLN A 113 -26.81 1.69 0.76
C GLN A 113 -26.09 1.69 2.12
N SER A 114 -24.84 2.17 2.15
CA SER A 114 -24.16 2.73 3.35
C SER A 114 -23.52 1.80 4.39
N SER A 115 -22.36 2.28 4.84
CA SER A 115 -21.60 1.94 6.07
C SER A 115 -20.85 0.60 6.05
N ARG A 116 -19.51 0.51 6.10
CA ARG A 116 -18.55 1.08 7.09
C ARG A 116 -18.81 0.56 8.51
N ASP A 117 -17.82 0.08 9.27
CA ASP A 117 -16.36 0.30 9.24
C ASP A 117 -15.49 -0.96 9.50
N ILE A 118 -14.19 -0.83 9.23
CA ILE A 118 -13.10 -1.73 9.66
C ILE A 118 -12.44 -1.08 10.90
N PRO A 119 -11.78 -1.85 11.78
CA PRO A 119 -10.52 -1.36 12.34
C PRO A 119 -9.38 -2.38 12.18
N THR A 120 -8.31 -1.94 11.51
CA THR A 120 -6.98 -2.57 11.55
C THR A 120 -6.05 -1.61 12.28
N GLU A 121 -5.45 -2.04 13.39
CA GLU A 121 -4.30 -1.34 13.97
C GLU A 121 -3.00 -1.91 13.40
N VAL A 122 -2.16 -1.06 12.80
CA VAL A 122 -0.70 -1.15 12.92
C VAL A 122 -0.14 0.28 12.95
N ALA A 123 0.84 0.51 13.82
CA ALA A 123 1.53 1.80 13.97
C ALA A 123 2.45 2.13 12.78
N THR A 124 2.79 3.41 12.62
CA THR A 124 3.95 3.87 11.86
C THR A 124 4.63 5.03 12.56
N GLU A 125 5.96 5.03 12.51
CA GLU A 125 6.81 6.06 13.08
C GLU A 125 6.99 7.28 12.16
N ARG A 126 7.46 8.36 12.80
CA ARG A 126 7.96 9.63 12.28
C ARG A 126 8.63 9.60 10.89
N ILE A 127 8.58 10.75 10.20
CA ILE A 127 9.77 11.63 10.05
C ILE A 127 9.40 13.09 9.68
N SER A 128 10.35 13.99 9.89
CA SER A 128 10.38 15.45 9.61
C SER A 128 11.83 15.81 9.23
N PRO A 129 12.22 17.03 8.77
CA PRO A 129 11.48 18.29 8.56
C PRO A 129 11.73 18.81 7.09
N PRO A 130 11.95 20.11 6.72
CA PRO A 130 12.76 21.17 7.36
C PRO A 130 12.01 22.47 7.73
N LYS A 131 12.71 23.39 8.39
CA LYS A 131 12.23 24.71 8.89
C LYS A 131 12.36 25.82 7.84
N GLU A 132 11.52 26.85 7.95
CA GLU A 132 11.82 28.22 7.51
C GLU A 132 11.68 29.23 8.67
N GLU A 133 12.37 30.36 8.56
CA GLU A 133 12.68 31.30 9.63
C GLU A 133 11.99 32.66 9.40
N ILE A 134 11.25 33.18 10.39
CA ILE A 134 10.72 34.56 10.36
C ILE A 134 10.94 35.25 11.71
N LYS A 135 11.47 36.49 11.66
CA LYS A 135 11.78 37.35 12.82
C LYS A 135 10.58 38.24 13.24
N PRO A 136 10.51 38.69 14.51
CA PRO A 136 9.35 39.38 15.09
C PRO A 136 9.41 40.91 14.99
N PRO A 137 8.27 41.60 15.21
CA PRO A 137 8.28 42.78 16.08
C PRO A 137 6.99 43.05 16.90
N VAL A 138 7.10 43.31 18.22
CA VAL A 138 6.13 44.07 19.08
C VAL A 138 6.92 44.60 20.30
N SER A 139 7.23 45.90 20.40
CA SER A 139 6.53 47.00 21.12
C SER A 139 6.70 47.07 22.66
N GLN A 140 6.95 48.28 23.16
CA GLN A 140 7.19 48.63 24.58
C GLN A 140 5.89 49.01 25.33
N PRO A 141 5.85 48.89 26.68
CA PRO A 141 4.81 49.48 27.53
C PRO A 141 5.17 50.90 28.02
N LYS A 142 4.16 51.66 28.48
CA LYS A 142 4.28 53.00 29.10
C LYS A 142 3.92 52.94 30.60
N THR A 143 4.56 53.79 31.42
CA THR A 143 4.01 54.51 32.60
C THR A 143 5.16 55.34 33.23
N THR A 144 5.30 56.64 32.96
CA THR A 144 4.71 57.82 33.66
C THR A 144 5.18 58.05 35.10
N THR A 145 5.98 59.11 35.26
CA THR A 145 6.59 59.63 36.51
C THR A 145 5.78 60.80 37.10
N SER A 146 5.91 61.08 38.40
CA SER A 146 5.56 62.38 39.01
C SER A 146 6.52 62.75 40.17
N MET A 147 6.57 64.01 40.61
CA MET A 147 7.79 64.65 41.12
C MET A 147 7.77 65.16 42.60
N ARG A 148 8.98 65.21 43.23
CA ARG A 148 9.65 66.27 44.08
C ARG A 148 8.84 67.05 45.18
N PRO A 149 9.47 67.81 46.16
CA PRO A 149 10.87 68.27 46.35
C PRO A 149 11.47 68.13 47.81
N PRO A 150 12.68 68.69 48.15
CA PRO A 150 13.48 68.28 49.35
C PRO A 150 13.97 69.38 50.37
N THR A 151 14.75 68.93 51.39
CA THR A 151 15.67 69.66 52.36
C THR A 151 15.08 70.49 53.53
N PRO A 152 15.84 70.87 54.61
CA PRO A 152 17.25 70.59 54.99
C PRO A 152 17.56 70.21 56.49
N ILE A 153 18.82 69.77 56.76
CA ILE A 153 19.71 69.99 57.96
C ILE A 153 19.19 69.67 59.39
N GLU A 154 19.90 68.81 60.16
CA GLU A 154 20.89 69.24 61.19
C GLU A 154 21.65 68.06 61.85
N SER A 155 22.86 68.35 62.37
CA SER A 155 23.79 67.41 63.03
C SER A 155 23.55 67.35 64.54
N THR A 156 23.73 66.18 65.20
CA THR A 156 24.55 66.09 66.45
C THR A 156 24.75 64.66 67.00
N ASN A 157 25.94 64.47 67.59
CA ASN A 157 26.27 63.62 68.74
C ASN A 157 26.16 62.07 68.69
N ILE A 158 27.36 61.48 68.58
CA ILE A 158 27.72 60.17 69.16
C ILE A 158 27.68 60.27 70.69
N PRO A 159 27.28 59.22 71.42
CA PRO A 159 28.22 58.62 72.39
C PRO A 159 28.37 57.10 72.23
N ARG A 160 29.61 56.62 72.25
CA ARG A 160 29.94 55.19 72.32
C ARG A 160 29.67 54.64 73.74
N LYS A 161 29.08 53.45 73.83
CA LYS A 161 29.25 52.44 74.89
C LYS A 161 28.82 51.09 74.31
N SER A 162 29.76 50.21 73.97
CA SER A 162 30.28 49.11 74.82
C SER A 162 29.36 47.88 74.88
N SER A 163 29.85 46.77 74.28
CA SER A 163 29.55 45.37 74.62
C SER A 163 28.08 44.94 74.82
N ASN A 164 27.48 44.37 73.77
CA ASN A 164 27.03 42.97 73.73
C ASN A 164 26.33 42.63 72.38
N PRO A 165 26.29 41.35 71.96
CA PRO A 165 25.53 40.93 70.77
C PRO A 165 24.04 40.72 71.08
N ILE A 166 23.25 40.59 70.01
CA ILE A 166 21.82 40.22 69.98
C ILE A 166 20.84 41.35 70.35
N LEU A 167 20.15 41.88 69.33
CA LEU A 167 18.69 42.09 69.27
C LEU A 167 18.35 42.82 67.96
N GLU A 168 18.19 42.06 66.87
CA GLU A 168 17.41 42.57 65.73
C GLU A 168 15.95 42.72 66.18
N SER A 169 15.29 43.80 65.75
CA SER A 169 13.89 44.07 66.07
C SER A 169 12.98 42.95 65.54
N SER A 170 12.16 42.37 66.42
CA SER A 170 11.21 41.30 66.06
C SER A 170 10.30 41.70 64.89
N ASP A 171 9.90 42.97 64.83
CA ASP A 171 9.09 43.53 63.73
C ASP A 171 9.81 43.48 62.38
N SER A 172 11.13 43.72 62.34
CA SER A 172 11.92 43.62 61.11
C SER A 172 12.03 42.17 60.62
N GLN A 173 12.18 41.23 61.54
CA GLN A 173 12.17 39.80 61.21
C GLN A 173 10.78 39.34 60.72
N GLN A 174 9.69 39.83 61.32
CA GLN A 174 8.33 39.57 60.84
C GLN A 174 8.07 40.15 59.43
N VAL A 175 8.53 41.38 59.15
CA VAL A 175 8.43 41.98 57.81
C VAL A 175 9.22 41.15 56.79
N ILE A 176 10.45 40.74 57.10
CA ILE A 176 11.25 39.86 56.23
C ILE A 176 10.55 38.52 55.97
N ILE A 177 9.92 37.90 56.98
CA ILE A 177 9.14 36.67 56.81
C ILE A 177 7.92 36.91 55.91
N SER A 178 7.17 38.00 56.12
CA SER A 178 6.01 38.32 55.27
C SER A 178 6.39 38.59 53.80
N LEU A 179 7.54 39.24 53.56
CA LEU A 179 8.06 39.47 52.21
C LEU A 179 8.54 38.16 51.57
N ARG A 180 9.22 37.29 52.32
CA ARG A 180 9.60 35.94 51.84
C ARG A 180 8.39 35.09 51.47
N ASN A 181 7.35 35.08 52.30
CA ASN A 181 6.11 34.38 51.97
C ASN A 181 5.47 34.95 50.70
N LYS A 182 5.45 36.28 50.54
CA LYS A 182 4.89 36.91 49.35
C LYS A 182 5.73 36.66 48.08
N ILE A 183 7.05 36.56 48.21
CA ILE A 183 7.94 36.13 47.13
C ILE A 183 7.64 34.67 46.76
N ASN A 184 7.52 33.75 47.72
CA ASN A 184 7.10 32.37 47.47
C ASN A 184 5.73 32.29 46.78
N ASP A 185 4.72 33.03 47.26
CA ASP A 185 3.38 33.08 46.63
C ASP A 185 3.46 33.56 45.17
N GLN A 186 4.32 34.53 44.89
CA GLN A 186 4.56 35.05 43.53
C GLN A 186 5.33 34.05 42.66
N GLU A 187 6.31 33.34 43.23
CA GLU A 187 7.04 32.26 42.56
C GLU A 187 6.10 31.08 42.22
N GLU A 188 5.22 30.65 43.13
CA GLU A 188 4.22 29.62 42.86
C GLU A 188 3.21 30.05 41.79
N GLN A 189 2.79 31.33 41.78
CA GLN A 189 1.95 31.87 40.71
C GLN A 189 2.67 31.89 39.36
N ILE A 190 3.95 32.25 39.32
CA ILE A 190 4.79 32.20 38.11
C ILE A 190 4.95 30.76 37.63
N GLN A 191 5.26 29.81 38.52
CA GLN A 191 5.36 28.38 38.19
C GLN A 191 4.03 27.82 37.64
N THR A 192 2.91 28.23 38.23
CA THR A 192 1.56 27.85 37.76
C THR A 192 1.27 28.43 36.36
N LEU A 193 1.67 29.67 36.09
CA LEU A 193 1.54 30.29 34.76
C LEU A 193 2.47 29.66 33.72
N ILE A 194 3.70 29.29 34.10
CA ILE A 194 4.64 28.54 33.25
C ILE A 194 4.04 27.18 32.89
N LYS A 195 3.50 26.45 33.88
CA LYS A 195 2.82 25.17 33.63
C LYS A 195 1.64 25.34 32.67
N LYS A 196 0.74 26.30 32.91
CA LYS A 196 -0.39 26.58 32.00
C LYS A 196 0.08 26.90 30.58
N ARG A 197 1.11 27.74 30.39
CA ARG A 197 1.67 28.02 29.06
C ARG A 197 2.28 26.78 28.40
N ARG A 198 2.86 25.86 29.16
CA ARG A 198 3.36 24.57 28.64
C ARG A 198 2.19 23.69 28.18
N ASP A 199 1.19 23.52 29.03
CA ASP A 199 -0.01 22.72 28.74
C ASP A 199 -0.79 23.27 27.54
N ASP A 200 -0.88 24.60 27.38
CA ASP A 200 -1.55 25.25 26.24
C ASP A 200 -0.72 25.17 24.94
N LEU A 201 0.62 25.23 25.03
CA LEU A 201 1.51 24.96 23.90
C LEU A 201 1.43 23.50 23.43
N GLU A 202 1.21 22.56 24.34
CA GLU A 202 1.03 21.14 24.03
C GLU A 202 -0.31 20.91 23.31
N LYS A 203 -1.42 21.45 23.83
CA LYS A 203 -2.73 21.44 23.12
C LYS A 203 -2.68 22.09 21.74
N LEU A 204 -1.89 23.16 21.57
CA LEU A 204 -1.74 23.81 20.25
C LEU A 204 -1.07 22.86 19.25
N LYS A 205 -0.04 22.11 19.67
CA LYS A 205 0.61 21.07 18.84
C LYS A 205 -0.34 19.91 18.53
N GLU A 206 -1.18 19.50 19.49
CA GLU A 206 -2.23 18.49 19.25
C GLU A 206 -3.28 18.98 18.23
N PHE A 207 -3.67 20.25 18.32
CA PHE A 207 -4.57 20.88 17.35
C PHE A 207 -3.96 20.95 15.94
N GLU A 208 -2.69 21.36 15.82
CA GLU A 208 -1.98 21.37 14.54
C GLU A 208 -1.85 19.96 13.94
N ARG A 209 -1.57 18.94 14.78
CA ARG A 209 -1.52 17.53 14.37
C ARG A 209 -2.86 17.02 13.86
N THR A 210 -3.95 17.28 14.59
CA THR A 210 -5.30 16.84 14.20
C THR A 210 -5.82 17.59 12.97
N LYS A 211 -5.47 18.86 12.81
CA LYS A 211 -5.72 19.63 11.58
C LYS A 211 -5.01 19.02 10.38
N LEU A 212 -3.72 18.69 10.49
CA LEU A 212 -2.96 18.05 9.41
C LEU A 212 -3.55 16.68 9.01
N GLN A 213 -3.96 15.88 10.00
CA GLN A 213 -4.67 14.62 9.76
C GLN A 213 -6.01 14.83 9.02
N LEU A 214 -6.77 15.87 9.37
CA LEU A 214 -8.01 16.22 8.69
C LEU A 214 -7.76 16.60 7.22
N ASP A 215 -6.73 17.40 6.94
CA ASP A 215 -6.37 17.80 5.57
C ASP A 215 -5.93 16.60 4.73
N GLN A 216 -5.13 15.67 5.29
CA GLN A 216 -4.77 14.40 4.64
C GLN A 216 -5.99 13.51 4.37
N LEU A 217 -6.92 13.39 5.31
CA LEU A 217 -8.16 12.64 5.10
C LEU A 217 -9.04 13.30 4.02
N GLN A 218 -9.00 14.62 3.87
CA GLN A 218 -9.67 15.32 2.78
C GLN A 218 -9.02 15.07 1.41
N THR A 219 -7.69 15.00 1.31
CA THR A 219 -7.01 14.65 0.04
C THR A 219 -7.29 13.20 -0.34
N TYR A 220 -7.14 12.25 0.58
CA TYR A 220 -7.48 10.84 0.31
C TYR A 220 -8.95 10.65 -0.07
N LYS A 221 -9.88 11.39 0.56
CA LYS A 221 -11.29 11.39 0.17
C LYS A 221 -11.47 11.90 -1.26
N ARG A 222 -10.78 12.96 -1.66
CA ARG A 222 -10.85 13.52 -3.03
C ARG A 222 -10.32 12.52 -4.06
N GLU A 223 -9.14 11.96 -3.85
CA GLU A 223 -8.56 10.94 -4.73
C GLU A 223 -9.43 9.69 -4.84
N ALA A 224 -10.01 9.23 -3.72
CA ALA A 224 -10.92 8.09 -3.73
C ALA A 224 -12.21 8.40 -4.51
N GLN A 225 -12.74 9.63 -4.41
CA GLN A 225 -13.89 10.08 -5.19
C GLN A 225 -13.56 10.18 -6.69
N GLU A 226 -12.35 10.65 -7.05
CA GLU A 226 -11.87 10.68 -8.44
C GLU A 226 -11.71 9.27 -9.01
N ARG A 227 -11.05 8.35 -8.28
CA ARG A 227 -10.94 6.92 -8.68
C ARG A 227 -12.31 6.24 -8.84
N ILE A 228 -13.27 6.51 -7.95
CA ILE A 228 -14.65 6.00 -8.09
C ILE A 228 -15.33 6.56 -9.34
N LYS A 229 -15.13 7.85 -9.64
CA LYS A 229 -15.66 8.46 -10.86
C LYS A 229 -15.04 7.84 -12.12
N GLU A 230 -13.71 7.73 -12.19
CA GLU A 230 -13.03 7.09 -13.32
C GLU A 230 -13.47 5.64 -13.56
N LEU A 231 -13.71 4.87 -12.50
CA LEU A 231 -14.22 3.51 -12.60
C LEU A 231 -15.66 3.47 -13.11
N ASN A 232 -16.52 4.39 -12.68
CA ASN A 232 -17.88 4.51 -13.21
C ASN A 232 -17.89 4.95 -14.68
N ASP A 233 -17.06 5.92 -15.06
CA ASP A 233 -16.94 6.40 -16.44
C ASP A 233 -16.45 5.26 -17.37
N LYS A 234 -15.47 4.45 -16.93
CA LYS A 234 -15.01 3.24 -17.64
C LYS A 234 -16.08 2.15 -17.73
N LEU A 235 -16.83 1.91 -16.64
CA LEU A 235 -17.93 0.96 -16.63
C LEU A 235 -19.03 1.37 -17.62
N GLN A 236 -19.42 2.64 -17.62
CA GLN A 236 -20.40 3.18 -18.55
C GLN A 236 -19.95 3.07 -20.02
N GLN A 237 -18.66 3.28 -20.30
CA GLN A 237 -18.10 3.06 -21.63
C GLN A 237 -18.20 1.58 -22.06
N GLN A 238 -17.84 0.64 -21.18
CA GLN A 238 -17.98 -0.79 -21.46
C GLN A 238 -19.45 -1.22 -21.64
N GLU A 239 -20.37 -0.68 -20.84
CA GLU A 239 -21.81 -0.91 -21.03
C GLU A 239 -22.31 -0.38 -22.38
N TYR A 240 -21.80 0.77 -22.85
CA TYR A 240 -22.11 1.31 -24.16
C TYR A 240 -21.56 0.42 -25.30
N GLU A 241 -20.31 -0.02 -25.23
CA GLU A 241 -19.69 -0.92 -26.20
C GLU A 241 -20.40 -2.30 -26.26
N LEU A 242 -20.77 -2.85 -25.09
CA LEU A 242 -21.59 -4.06 -24.99
C LEU A 242 -23.00 -3.87 -25.55
N LYS A 243 -23.59 -2.68 -25.40
CA LYS A 243 -24.88 -2.36 -26.00
C LYS A 243 -24.77 -2.23 -27.52
N GLU A 244 -23.80 -1.49 -28.03
CA GLU A 244 -23.60 -1.30 -29.48
C GLU A 244 -23.32 -2.63 -30.20
N THR A 245 -22.49 -3.49 -29.60
CA THR A 245 -22.25 -4.85 -30.13
C THR A 245 -23.51 -5.70 -30.08
N ARG A 246 -24.28 -5.66 -28.98
CA ARG A 246 -25.58 -6.35 -28.88
C ARG A 246 -26.58 -5.86 -29.92
N ASP A 247 -26.68 -4.55 -30.12
CA ASP A 247 -27.61 -3.93 -31.08
C ASP A 247 -27.25 -4.32 -32.53
N LYS A 248 -25.94 -4.41 -32.86
CA LYS A 248 -25.45 -5.00 -34.12
C LYS A 248 -25.80 -6.48 -34.26
N PHE A 249 -25.62 -7.29 -33.20
CA PHE A 249 -26.01 -8.70 -33.21
C PHE A 249 -27.52 -8.91 -33.39
N THR A 250 -28.36 -8.03 -32.85
CA THR A 250 -29.81 -8.08 -33.12
C THR A 250 -30.14 -7.67 -34.55
N ALA A 251 -29.53 -6.60 -35.08
CA ALA A 251 -29.75 -6.20 -36.47
C ALA A 251 -29.38 -7.31 -37.46
N TYR A 252 -28.21 -7.95 -37.30
CA TYR A 252 -27.82 -9.09 -38.13
C TYR A 252 -28.76 -10.30 -37.98
N ARG A 253 -29.32 -10.52 -36.78
CA ARG A 253 -30.28 -11.61 -36.57
C ARG A 253 -31.60 -11.34 -37.29
N ASP A 254 -32.08 -10.10 -37.23
CA ASP A 254 -33.34 -9.70 -37.84
C ASP A 254 -33.21 -9.71 -39.38
N GLU A 255 -32.11 -9.17 -39.94
CA GLU A 255 -31.78 -9.28 -41.37
C GLU A 255 -31.71 -10.73 -41.85
N MET A 256 -31.11 -11.65 -41.07
CA MET A 256 -31.06 -13.07 -41.42
C MET A 256 -32.43 -13.73 -41.36
N ALA A 257 -33.30 -13.34 -40.41
CA ALA A 257 -34.66 -13.85 -40.32
C ALA A 257 -35.54 -13.38 -41.49
N ASP A 258 -35.37 -12.14 -41.94
CA ASP A 258 -36.06 -11.61 -43.13
C ASP A 258 -35.63 -12.34 -44.41
N ILE A 259 -34.32 -12.65 -44.57
CA ILE A 259 -33.81 -13.45 -45.69
C ILE A 259 -34.34 -14.90 -45.63
N GLU A 260 -34.40 -15.52 -44.45
CA GLU A 260 -34.97 -16.87 -44.26
C GLU A 260 -36.48 -16.88 -44.59
N LEU A 261 -37.21 -15.83 -44.20
CA LEU A 261 -38.61 -15.66 -44.57
C LEU A 261 -38.78 -15.50 -46.10
N GLU A 262 -38.01 -14.62 -46.73
CA GLU A 262 -38.08 -14.35 -48.18
C GLU A 262 -37.81 -15.64 -48.99
N THR A 263 -36.74 -16.35 -48.65
CA THR A 263 -36.39 -17.64 -49.30
C THR A 263 -37.49 -18.69 -49.12
N LEU A 264 -38.05 -18.88 -47.93
CA LEU A 264 -39.18 -19.79 -47.70
C LEU A 264 -40.46 -19.36 -48.45
N THR A 265 -40.70 -18.06 -48.63
CA THR A 265 -41.84 -17.59 -49.45
C THR A 265 -41.64 -17.89 -50.93
N LEU A 266 -40.42 -17.73 -51.46
CA LEU A 266 -40.06 -18.06 -52.85
C LEU A 266 -40.13 -19.56 -53.13
N GLU A 267 -39.70 -20.40 -52.18
CA GLU A 267 -39.89 -21.85 -52.26
C GLU A 267 -41.39 -22.22 -52.26
N ASN A 268 -42.22 -21.54 -51.46
CA ASN A 268 -43.66 -21.74 -51.47
C ASN A 268 -44.34 -21.31 -52.79
N THR A 269 -43.90 -20.23 -53.44
CA THR A 269 -44.47 -19.83 -54.75
C THR A 269 -44.06 -20.80 -55.84
N THR A 270 -42.79 -21.18 -55.92
CA THR A 270 -42.29 -22.12 -56.94
C THR A 270 -42.85 -23.54 -56.77
N LEU A 271 -43.17 -23.97 -55.55
CA LEU A 271 -43.90 -25.23 -55.30
C LEU A 271 -45.37 -25.16 -55.73
N LYS A 272 -46.03 -24.00 -55.59
CA LYS A 272 -47.41 -23.80 -56.08
C LYS A 272 -47.47 -23.81 -57.61
N GLU A 273 -46.56 -23.10 -58.27
CA GLU A 273 -46.48 -23.07 -59.75
C GLU A 273 -46.32 -24.50 -60.32
N LYS A 274 -45.42 -25.30 -59.75
CA LYS A 274 -45.23 -26.72 -60.13
C LYS A 274 -46.46 -27.59 -59.84
N PHE A 275 -47.20 -27.31 -58.77
CA PHE A 275 -48.43 -28.02 -58.46
C PHE A 275 -49.54 -27.69 -59.49
N GLU A 276 -49.67 -26.42 -59.87
CA GLU A 276 -50.61 -25.98 -60.91
C GLU A 276 -50.25 -26.55 -62.29
N GLU A 277 -48.96 -26.62 -62.64
CA GLU A 277 -48.47 -27.27 -63.87
C GLU A 277 -48.86 -28.76 -63.93
N VAL A 278 -48.54 -29.55 -62.89
CA VAL A 278 -48.88 -30.98 -62.82
C VAL A 278 -50.41 -31.20 -62.80
N GLN A 279 -51.17 -30.29 -62.20
CA GLN A 279 -52.63 -30.34 -62.20
C GLN A 279 -53.20 -30.13 -63.63
N LEU A 280 -52.63 -29.18 -64.39
CA LEU A 280 -53.00 -28.95 -65.80
C LEU A 280 -52.63 -30.15 -66.69
N GLU A 281 -51.44 -30.74 -66.53
CA GLU A 281 -51.04 -31.96 -67.25
C GLU A 281 -52.03 -33.11 -67.00
N LEU A 282 -52.44 -33.31 -65.73
CA LEU A 282 -53.39 -34.35 -65.34
C LEU A 282 -54.76 -34.16 -66.02
N ASP A 283 -55.24 -32.92 -66.12
CA ASP A 283 -56.54 -32.63 -66.71
C ASP A 283 -56.52 -32.69 -68.26
N VAL A 284 -55.38 -32.36 -68.90
CA VAL A 284 -55.15 -32.65 -70.33
C VAL A 284 -55.17 -34.15 -70.59
N ILE A 285 -54.41 -34.95 -69.82
CA ILE A 285 -54.36 -36.41 -69.99
C ILE A 285 -55.75 -37.05 -69.79
N LYS A 286 -56.57 -36.58 -68.85
CA LYS A 286 -57.96 -37.04 -68.71
C LYS A 286 -58.81 -36.72 -69.94
N GLY A 287 -58.65 -35.52 -70.52
CA GLY A 287 -59.34 -35.12 -71.75
C GLY A 287 -58.94 -35.97 -72.95
N GLU A 288 -57.65 -36.26 -73.10
CA GLU A 288 -57.13 -37.14 -74.16
C GLU A 288 -57.64 -38.59 -74.01
N ILE A 289 -57.69 -39.12 -72.78
CA ILE A 289 -58.28 -40.44 -72.47
C ILE A 289 -59.78 -40.50 -72.81
N GLN A 290 -60.50 -39.37 -72.72
CA GLN A 290 -61.93 -39.30 -73.08
C GLN A 290 -62.20 -39.17 -74.58
N LEU A 291 -61.23 -38.73 -75.40
CA LEU A 291 -61.47 -38.42 -76.81
C LEU A 291 -61.27 -39.62 -77.76
N ASN A 292 -60.40 -40.58 -77.42
CA ASN A 292 -59.98 -41.63 -78.35
C ASN A 292 -60.70 -42.96 -78.15
N GLY A 293 -61.89 -43.08 -78.75
CA GLY A 293 -62.68 -44.32 -78.81
C GLY A 293 -62.87 -44.89 -80.22
N SER A 294 -62.71 -46.22 -80.35
CA SER A 294 -63.24 -47.09 -81.41
C SER A 294 -62.54 -47.18 -82.79
N ASN A 295 -61.46 -47.97 -82.84
CA ASN A 295 -61.21 -49.08 -83.78
C ASN A 295 -61.97 -49.13 -85.15
N GLN A 296 -61.27 -48.79 -86.24
CA GLN A 296 -61.47 -49.37 -87.58
C GLN A 296 -60.12 -49.56 -88.29
N VAL A 297 -59.18 -50.23 -87.63
CA VAL A 297 -57.76 -49.96 -87.88
C VAL A 297 -57.00 -51.29 -88.01
N ALA A 298 -57.39 -52.26 -88.84
CA ALA A 298 -56.88 -53.66 -88.70
C ALA A 298 -55.35 -53.85 -88.88
N ASN A 299 -54.82 -53.84 -90.12
CA ASN A 299 -53.36 -53.83 -90.38
C ASN A 299 -52.72 -52.47 -90.07
N ASP A 300 -53.54 -51.42 -90.11
CA ASP A 300 -53.17 -50.08 -89.72
C ASP A 300 -52.93 -50.00 -88.19
N ILE A 301 -53.42 -50.95 -87.36
CA ILE A 301 -53.08 -51.11 -85.93
C ILE A 301 -51.73 -51.75 -85.80
N GLN A 302 -51.37 -52.72 -86.63
CA GLN A 302 -50.03 -53.31 -86.51
C GLN A 302 -48.98 -52.25 -86.90
N GLN A 303 -49.22 -51.54 -88.00
CA GLN A 303 -48.39 -50.38 -88.38
C GLN A 303 -48.42 -49.29 -87.29
N LYS A 304 -49.59 -48.86 -86.79
CA LYS A 304 -49.67 -47.87 -85.69
C LYS A 304 -49.14 -48.37 -84.35
N ILE A 305 -49.13 -49.66 -84.05
CA ILE A 305 -48.53 -50.22 -82.83
C ILE A 305 -47.01 -50.15 -82.93
N ASP A 306 -46.45 -50.49 -84.10
CA ASP A 306 -45.01 -50.46 -84.30
C ASP A 306 -44.49 -49.02 -84.50
N ASP A 307 -45.27 -48.15 -85.13
CA ASP A 307 -45.06 -46.69 -85.17
C ASP A 307 -45.22 -46.07 -83.76
N GLU A 308 -46.27 -46.41 -83.00
CA GLU A 308 -46.42 -45.98 -81.59
C GLU A 308 -45.28 -46.49 -80.71
N ARG A 309 -44.81 -47.72 -80.90
CA ARG A 309 -43.65 -48.25 -80.19
C ARG A 309 -42.39 -47.46 -80.52
N THR A 310 -42.21 -47.11 -81.79
CA THR A 310 -41.10 -46.27 -82.25
C THR A 310 -41.19 -44.87 -81.63
N ILE A 311 -42.36 -44.23 -81.68
CA ILE A 311 -42.64 -42.93 -81.07
C ILE A 311 -42.45 -42.98 -79.54
N LYS A 312 -42.95 -44.02 -78.86
CA LYS A 312 -42.75 -44.20 -77.39
C LYS A 312 -41.28 -44.42 -77.03
N MET A 313 -40.52 -45.12 -77.87
CA MET A 313 -39.08 -45.30 -77.68
C MET A 313 -38.32 -44.00 -77.94
N GLU A 314 -38.70 -43.23 -78.96
CA GLU A 314 -38.13 -41.92 -79.28
C GLU A 314 -38.44 -40.89 -78.17
N GLN A 315 -39.68 -40.85 -77.67
CA GLN A 315 -40.07 -40.07 -76.50
C GLN A 315 -39.30 -40.49 -75.23
N ALA A 316 -39.06 -41.78 -75.02
CA ALA A 316 -38.25 -42.26 -73.90
C ALA A 316 -36.78 -41.84 -74.03
N LEU A 317 -36.22 -41.86 -75.25
CA LEU A 317 -34.86 -41.37 -75.54
C LEU A 317 -34.75 -39.85 -75.38
N ILE A 318 -35.77 -39.09 -75.78
CA ILE A 318 -35.85 -37.63 -75.54
C ILE A 318 -35.91 -37.34 -74.04
N LYS A 319 -36.83 -37.98 -73.29
CA LYS A 319 -36.90 -37.82 -71.83
C LYS A 319 -35.60 -38.21 -71.14
N LEU A 320 -34.91 -39.26 -71.60
CA LEU A 320 -33.60 -39.67 -71.07
C LEU A 320 -32.51 -38.63 -71.37
N ARG A 321 -32.50 -38.04 -72.58
CA ARG A 321 -31.61 -36.94 -72.96
C ARG A 321 -31.87 -35.71 -72.09
N ASP A 322 -33.12 -35.32 -71.90
CA ASP A 322 -33.48 -34.13 -71.14
C ASP A 322 -33.14 -34.31 -69.65
N LEU A 323 -33.45 -35.47 -69.06
CA LEU A 323 -32.96 -35.85 -67.72
C LEU A 323 -31.43 -35.83 -67.62
N SER A 324 -30.72 -36.26 -68.66
CA SER A 324 -29.25 -36.20 -68.70
C SER A 324 -28.74 -34.77 -68.74
N LEU A 325 -29.36 -33.88 -69.52
CA LEU A 325 -29.02 -32.47 -69.60
C LEU A 325 -29.31 -31.75 -68.27
N THR A 326 -30.46 -32.00 -67.65
CA THR A 326 -30.82 -31.45 -66.34
C THR A 326 -29.83 -31.90 -65.25
N LYS A 327 -29.50 -33.20 -65.19
CA LYS A 327 -28.49 -33.72 -64.25
C LYS A 327 -27.08 -33.18 -64.50
N GLN A 328 -26.75 -32.86 -65.75
CA GLN A 328 -25.46 -32.27 -66.08
C GLN A 328 -25.40 -30.80 -65.66
N ALA A 329 -26.47 -30.03 -65.87
CA ALA A 329 -26.59 -28.66 -65.36
C ALA A 329 -26.54 -28.61 -63.83
N GLU A 330 -27.20 -29.56 -63.13
CA GLU A 330 -27.13 -29.71 -61.67
C GLU A 330 -25.70 -30.06 -61.19
N ASN A 331 -24.99 -30.95 -61.89
CA ASN A 331 -23.58 -31.22 -61.59
C ASN A 331 -22.71 -29.97 -61.75
N ASP A 332 -22.93 -29.17 -62.80
CA ASP A 332 -22.16 -27.95 -63.04
C ASP A 332 -22.46 -26.85 -61.99
N THR A 333 -23.67 -26.77 -61.44
CA THR A 333 -23.98 -25.85 -60.33
C THR A 333 -23.37 -26.34 -59.01
N LEU A 334 -23.50 -27.63 -58.68
CA LEU A 334 -22.86 -28.23 -57.50
C LEU A 334 -21.33 -28.07 -57.54
N LYS A 335 -20.72 -28.25 -58.71
CA LYS A 335 -19.28 -28.06 -58.91
C LYS A 335 -18.84 -26.62 -58.64
N LYS A 336 -19.58 -25.62 -59.14
CA LYS A 336 -19.34 -24.19 -58.84
C LYS A 336 -19.51 -23.87 -57.35
N GLN A 337 -20.46 -24.50 -56.67
CA GLN A 337 -20.65 -24.36 -55.22
C GLN A 337 -19.46 -24.96 -54.45
N CYS A 338 -19.02 -26.18 -54.78
CA CYS A 338 -17.83 -26.81 -54.20
C CYS A 338 -16.58 -25.95 -54.36
N GLU A 339 -16.29 -25.45 -55.57
CA GLU A 339 -15.17 -24.53 -55.81
C GLU A 339 -15.27 -23.25 -54.96
N THR A 340 -16.48 -22.74 -54.75
CA THR A 340 -16.70 -21.51 -53.96
C THR A 340 -16.51 -21.77 -52.46
N LEU A 341 -16.96 -22.92 -51.95
CA LEU A 341 -16.70 -23.37 -50.59
C LEU A 341 -15.20 -23.63 -50.38
N GLU A 342 -14.50 -24.25 -51.33
CA GLU A 342 -13.04 -24.42 -51.26
C GLU A 342 -12.30 -23.08 -51.19
N ARG A 343 -12.71 -22.06 -51.95
CA ARG A 343 -12.12 -20.70 -51.86
C ARG A 343 -12.37 -20.10 -50.48
N LYS A 344 -13.59 -20.20 -49.94
CA LYS A 344 -13.92 -19.73 -48.58
C LYS A 344 -13.09 -20.44 -47.50
N VAL A 345 -12.97 -21.77 -47.57
CA VAL A 345 -12.14 -22.56 -46.65
C VAL A 345 -10.68 -22.11 -46.73
N LYS A 346 -10.11 -21.93 -47.93
CA LYS A 346 -8.73 -21.44 -48.10
C LYS A 346 -8.51 -20.06 -47.47
N ILE A 347 -9.45 -19.12 -47.63
CA ILE A 347 -9.39 -17.80 -47.00
C ILE A 347 -9.46 -17.92 -45.47
N LEU A 348 -10.48 -18.60 -44.94
CA LEU A 348 -10.66 -18.79 -43.49
C LEU A 348 -9.47 -19.52 -42.84
N THR A 349 -8.84 -20.49 -43.52
CA THR A 349 -7.62 -21.13 -43.00
C THR A 349 -6.46 -20.13 -42.91
N LYS A 350 -6.31 -19.22 -43.88
CA LYS A 350 -5.25 -18.20 -43.85
C LYS A 350 -5.49 -17.17 -42.75
N GLU A 351 -6.73 -16.74 -42.57
CA GLU A 351 -7.12 -15.82 -41.49
C GLU A 351 -6.90 -16.45 -40.10
N ASN A 352 -7.22 -17.73 -39.93
CA ASN A 352 -6.97 -18.48 -38.70
C ASN A 352 -5.47 -18.62 -38.40
N GLU A 353 -4.64 -18.94 -39.39
CA GLU A 353 -3.17 -18.96 -39.19
C GLU A 353 -2.61 -17.56 -38.87
N ASN A 354 -3.09 -16.50 -39.51
CA ASN A 354 -2.71 -15.12 -39.16
C ASN A 354 -3.08 -14.78 -37.71
N ALA A 355 -4.31 -15.10 -37.28
CA ALA A 355 -4.78 -14.86 -35.92
C ALA A 355 -3.97 -15.66 -34.87
N LYS A 356 -3.55 -16.89 -35.19
CA LYS A 356 -2.63 -17.65 -34.33
C LYS A 356 -1.27 -16.97 -34.19
N VAL A 357 -0.71 -16.45 -35.27
CA VAL A 357 0.57 -15.71 -35.23
C VAL A 357 0.43 -14.46 -34.35
N GLU A 358 -0.66 -13.70 -34.50
CA GLU A 358 -0.95 -12.54 -33.65
C GLU A 358 -1.13 -12.91 -32.17
N ILE A 359 -1.82 -14.02 -31.87
CA ILE A 359 -1.92 -14.53 -30.50
C ILE A 359 -0.54 -14.90 -29.94
N THR A 360 0.34 -15.54 -30.73
CA THR A 360 1.68 -15.90 -30.25
C THR A 360 2.59 -14.68 -30.05
N THR A 361 2.48 -13.63 -30.86
CA THR A 361 3.24 -12.39 -30.64
C THR A 361 2.70 -11.62 -29.43
N MET A 362 1.38 -11.56 -29.23
CA MET A 362 0.78 -10.99 -28.01
C MET A 362 1.21 -11.77 -26.76
N GLN A 363 1.23 -13.11 -26.80
CA GLN A 363 1.73 -13.94 -25.71
C GLN A 363 3.21 -13.68 -25.40
N ALA A 364 4.06 -13.49 -26.41
CA ALA A 364 5.46 -13.10 -26.20
C ALA A 364 5.57 -11.73 -25.52
N THR A 365 4.84 -10.71 -25.99
CA THR A 365 4.88 -9.38 -25.34
C THR A 365 4.35 -9.39 -23.89
N ILE A 366 3.37 -10.25 -23.58
CA ILE A 366 2.90 -10.45 -22.20
C ILE A 366 3.99 -11.08 -21.34
N ALA A 367 4.75 -12.05 -21.86
CA ALA A 367 5.89 -12.63 -21.15
C ALA A 367 6.98 -11.58 -20.87
N ASP A 368 7.39 -10.81 -21.88
CA ASP A 368 8.40 -9.74 -21.75
C ASP A 368 7.98 -8.66 -20.73
N LEU A 369 6.69 -8.29 -20.70
CA LEU A 369 6.14 -7.35 -19.72
C LEU A 369 6.08 -7.96 -18.31
N THR A 370 5.85 -9.26 -18.19
CA THR A 370 5.85 -9.96 -16.90
C THR A 370 7.26 -10.01 -16.30
N GLU A 371 8.28 -10.31 -17.12
CA GLU A 371 9.69 -10.29 -16.69
C GLU A 371 10.14 -8.88 -16.26
N GLN A 372 9.67 -7.84 -16.95
CA GLN A 372 9.90 -6.44 -16.54
C GLN A 372 9.25 -6.14 -15.17
N VAL A 373 8.02 -6.60 -14.92
CA VAL A 373 7.34 -6.42 -13.63
C VAL A 373 8.09 -7.14 -12.51
N ASP A 374 8.55 -8.38 -12.72
CA ASP A 374 9.35 -9.13 -11.74
C ASP A 374 10.70 -8.43 -11.44
N THR A 375 11.35 -7.88 -12.47
CA THR A 375 12.58 -7.10 -12.33
C THR A 375 12.34 -5.81 -11.53
N CYS A 376 11.26 -5.08 -11.82
CA CYS A 376 10.86 -3.90 -11.07
C CYS A 376 10.51 -4.22 -9.61
N LEU A 377 9.86 -5.37 -9.35
CA LEU A 377 9.53 -5.82 -7.99
C LEU A 377 10.81 -6.14 -7.18
N GLY A 378 11.81 -6.76 -7.79
CA GLY A 378 13.12 -6.96 -7.18
C GLY A 378 13.86 -5.64 -6.89
N ALA A 379 13.77 -4.67 -7.79
CA ALA A 379 14.33 -3.33 -7.57
C ALA A 379 13.62 -2.59 -6.41
N GLN A 380 12.29 -2.69 -6.31
CA GLN A 380 11.52 -2.11 -5.20
C GLN A 380 11.96 -2.68 -3.85
N GLN A 381 12.14 -4.00 -3.73
CA GLN A 381 12.63 -4.61 -2.48
C GLN A 381 14.00 -4.06 -2.06
N MET A 382 14.89 -3.79 -3.01
CA MET A 382 16.19 -3.16 -2.73
C MET A 382 16.04 -1.71 -2.27
N VAL A 383 15.11 -0.94 -2.86
CA VAL A 383 14.77 0.41 -2.40
C VAL A 383 14.21 0.37 -0.98
N ASP A 384 13.30 -0.56 -0.66
CA ASP A 384 12.73 -0.70 0.68
C ASP A 384 13.81 -1.02 1.74
N ILE A 385 14.75 -1.93 1.42
CA ILE A 385 15.89 -2.25 2.30
C ILE A 385 16.80 -1.03 2.51
N LEU A 386 17.10 -0.28 1.45
CA LEU A 386 17.93 0.92 1.54
C LEU A 386 17.24 2.04 2.32
N THR A 387 15.93 2.24 2.12
CA THR A 387 15.11 3.21 2.86
C THR A 387 15.07 2.88 4.35
N ASN A 388 14.79 1.63 4.71
CA ASN A 388 14.79 1.19 6.11
C ASN A 388 16.17 1.35 6.77
N LYS A 389 17.26 1.08 6.02
CA LYS A 389 18.62 1.30 6.51
C LYS A 389 18.94 2.79 6.68
N ASN A 390 18.50 3.64 5.76
CA ASN A 390 18.72 5.08 5.86
C ASN A 390 17.93 5.69 7.03
N LEU A 391 16.67 5.30 7.21
CA LEU A 391 15.83 5.63 8.37
C LEU A 391 16.55 5.27 9.69
N SER A 392 17.02 4.03 9.83
CA SER A 392 17.74 3.59 11.03
C SER A 392 19.04 4.36 11.27
N LEU A 393 19.75 4.77 10.22
CA LEU A 393 20.95 5.60 10.34
C LEU A 393 20.62 7.05 10.73
N GLU A 394 19.55 7.63 10.17
CA GLU A 394 19.06 8.97 10.54
C GLU A 394 18.61 9.04 12.00
N ASP A 395 17.97 7.99 12.50
CA ASP A 395 17.59 7.89 13.92
C ASP A 395 18.81 7.77 14.84
N GLN A 396 19.82 6.96 14.48
CA GLN A 396 21.09 6.88 15.22
C GLN A 396 21.85 8.22 15.20
N VAL A 397 21.90 8.92 14.07
CA VAL A 397 22.50 10.25 13.97
C VAL A 397 21.77 11.25 14.87
N ARG A 398 20.44 11.18 14.93
CA ARG A 398 19.62 12.05 15.78
C ARG A 398 19.83 11.79 17.28
N GLU A 399 19.93 10.52 17.68
CA GLU A 399 20.27 10.13 19.06
C GLU A 399 21.66 10.63 19.46
N LEU A 400 22.67 10.45 18.60
CA LEU A 400 24.02 10.96 18.85
C LEU A 400 24.06 12.50 18.91
N GLN A 401 23.28 13.20 18.09
CA GLN A 401 23.14 14.66 18.16
C GLN A 401 22.51 15.11 19.49
N GLU A 402 21.45 14.45 19.95
CA GLU A 402 20.84 14.74 21.26
C GLU A 402 21.80 14.49 22.42
N ILE A 403 22.63 13.43 22.35
CA ILE A 403 23.69 13.18 23.34
C ILE A 403 24.74 14.31 23.32
N VAL A 404 25.18 14.77 22.15
CA VAL A 404 26.15 15.86 22.01
C VAL A 404 25.58 17.18 22.56
N ASP A 405 24.36 17.55 22.20
CA ASP A 405 23.71 18.77 22.68
C ASP A 405 23.56 18.76 24.22
N ASN A 406 23.20 17.61 24.80
CA ASN A 406 23.13 17.44 26.25
C ASN A 406 24.50 17.56 26.94
N LEU A 407 25.58 17.06 26.32
CA LEU A 407 26.94 17.21 26.83
C LEU A 407 27.42 18.66 26.77
N VAL A 408 27.20 19.36 25.65
CA VAL A 408 27.56 20.78 25.49
C VAL A 408 26.82 21.66 26.50
N ASN A 409 25.53 21.42 26.72
CA ASN A 409 24.74 22.13 27.74
C ASN A 409 25.29 21.87 29.15
N LYS A 410 25.70 20.63 29.46
CA LYS A 410 26.32 20.29 30.75
C LYS A 410 27.68 20.96 30.93
N GLU A 411 28.50 21.03 29.89
CA GLU A 411 29.80 21.71 29.93
C GLU A 411 29.64 23.20 30.20
N SER A 412 28.68 23.86 29.56
CA SER A 412 28.34 25.27 29.81
C SER A 412 27.88 25.52 31.26
N LEU A 413 27.04 24.63 31.83
CA LEU A 413 26.67 24.71 33.25
C LEU A 413 27.89 24.55 34.17
N CYS A 414 28.78 23.59 33.89
CA CYS A 414 30.01 23.40 34.65
C CYS A 414 31.03 24.54 34.48
N GLU A 415 30.95 25.36 33.43
CA GLU A 415 31.75 26.58 33.27
C GLU A 415 31.20 27.70 34.16
N MET A 416 29.89 27.94 34.12
CA MET A 416 29.21 28.90 35.00
C MET A 416 29.39 28.57 36.49
N ASP A 417 29.34 27.28 36.87
CA ASP A 417 29.60 26.85 38.25
C ASP A 417 31.04 27.18 38.71
N LYS A 418 32.04 27.07 37.82
CA LYS A 418 33.43 27.44 38.13
C LYS A 418 33.60 28.94 38.30
N GLU A 419 33.00 29.74 37.43
CA GLU A 419 33.01 31.21 37.54
C GLU A 419 32.38 31.66 38.87
N MET A 420 31.25 31.06 39.26
CA MET A 420 30.61 31.30 40.54
C MET A 420 31.47 30.88 41.74
N GLU A 421 32.20 29.76 41.64
CA GLU A 421 33.14 29.32 42.69
C GLU A 421 34.36 30.25 42.81
N GLU A 422 34.87 30.79 41.70
CA GLU A 422 35.97 31.75 41.66
C GLU A 422 35.57 33.10 42.26
N ASN A 423 34.42 33.64 41.84
CA ASN A 423 33.82 34.84 42.45
C ASN A 423 33.62 34.68 43.96
N ALA A 424 33.16 33.50 44.42
CA ALA A 424 33.00 33.20 45.85
C ALA A 424 34.35 33.11 46.59
N LYS A 425 35.41 32.61 45.95
CA LYS A 425 36.78 32.61 46.50
C LYS A 425 37.34 34.02 46.64
N GLU A 426 37.14 34.89 45.64
CA GLU A 426 37.57 36.29 45.69
C GLU A 426 36.86 37.08 46.79
N VAL A 427 35.52 37.02 46.86
CA VAL A 427 34.75 37.68 47.93
C VAL A 427 35.21 37.19 49.32
N LYS A 428 35.47 35.89 49.48
CA LYS A 428 36.00 35.31 50.72
C LYS A 428 37.43 35.78 51.03
N HIS A 429 38.26 36.03 50.02
CA HIS A 429 39.60 36.59 50.20
C HIS A 429 39.53 38.04 50.69
N VAL A 430 38.73 38.88 50.03
CA VAL A 430 38.52 40.29 50.43
C VAL A 430 37.95 40.41 51.84
N LEU A 431 36.99 39.54 52.22
CA LEU A 431 36.46 39.52 53.59
C LEU A 431 37.53 39.11 54.63
N ARG A 432 38.45 38.21 54.30
CA ARG A 432 39.57 37.84 55.20
C ARG A 432 40.56 39.00 55.36
N GLU A 433 40.92 39.67 54.28
CA GLU A 433 41.80 40.85 54.33
C GLU A 433 41.20 41.98 55.15
N ASN A 434 39.89 42.23 55.01
CA ASN A 434 39.16 43.19 55.85
C ASN A 434 39.17 42.79 57.33
N ILE A 435 39.01 41.50 57.65
CA ILE A 435 39.13 40.99 59.02
C ILE A 435 40.55 41.20 59.57
N ASP A 436 41.59 40.92 58.78
CA ASP A 436 42.99 41.13 59.21
C ASP A 436 43.34 42.61 59.36
N LEU A 437 42.79 43.49 58.51
CA LEU A 437 42.88 44.94 58.67
C LEU A 437 42.21 45.41 59.98
N LEU A 438 41.01 44.91 60.28
CA LEU A 438 40.30 45.22 61.54
C LEU A 438 41.06 44.67 62.76
N HIS A 439 41.65 43.47 62.69
CA HIS A 439 42.51 42.93 63.74
C HIS A 439 43.78 43.77 63.95
N ASN A 440 44.40 44.27 62.88
CA ASN A 440 45.53 45.20 62.98
C ASN A 440 45.12 46.53 63.65
N GLN A 441 43.98 47.10 63.25
CA GLN A 441 43.44 48.31 63.88
C GLN A 441 43.11 48.10 65.36
N LEU A 442 42.57 46.93 65.73
CA LEU A 442 42.29 46.57 67.12
C LEU A 442 43.57 46.50 67.95
N ARG A 443 44.59 45.77 67.48
CA ARG A 443 45.91 45.69 68.16
C ARG A 443 46.56 47.06 68.37
N GLU A 444 46.46 47.95 67.39
CA GLU A 444 46.98 49.32 67.54
C GLU A 444 46.18 50.13 68.57
N LYS A 445 44.87 49.90 68.70
CA LYS A 445 44.06 50.52 69.77
C LYS A 445 44.38 49.93 71.15
N ASP A 446 44.63 48.63 71.24
CA ASP A 446 45.06 47.98 72.48
C ASP A 446 46.42 48.52 72.94
N ARG A 447 47.39 48.65 72.03
CA ARG A 447 48.69 49.29 72.31
C ARG A 447 48.54 50.75 72.79
N GLN A 448 47.62 51.52 72.22
CA GLN A 448 47.32 52.88 72.67
C GLN A 448 46.68 52.90 74.07
N ILE A 449 45.86 51.89 74.40
CA ILE A 449 45.29 51.71 75.75
C ILE A 449 46.40 51.37 76.76
N GLU A 450 47.31 50.44 76.44
CA GLU A 450 48.46 50.08 77.29
C GLU A 450 49.36 51.28 77.58
N GLN A 451 49.65 52.11 76.57
CA GLN A 451 50.42 53.35 76.74
C GLN A 451 49.71 54.34 77.68
N LEU A 452 48.40 54.53 77.53
CA LEU A 452 47.62 55.39 78.43
C LEU A 452 47.54 54.82 79.84
N GLN A 453 47.44 53.50 80.01
CA GLN A 453 47.47 52.83 81.31
C GLN A 453 48.84 53.00 82.02
N HIS A 454 49.96 52.93 81.29
CA HIS A 454 51.28 53.22 81.84
C HIS A 454 51.38 54.68 82.31
N VAL A 455 50.91 55.63 81.50
CA VAL A 455 50.87 57.06 81.86
C VAL A 455 49.98 57.32 83.08
N ILE A 456 48.83 56.66 83.19
CA ILE A 456 47.96 56.75 84.38
C ILE A 456 48.68 56.19 85.60
N SER A 457 49.31 55.02 85.50
CA SER A 457 50.06 54.39 86.60
C SER A 457 51.23 55.25 87.09
N ASP A 458 51.93 55.93 86.17
CA ASP A 458 52.97 56.90 86.52
C ASP A 458 52.40 58.12 87.25
N HIS A 459 51.29 58.68 86.77
CA HIS A 459 50.61 59.78 87.46
C HIS A 459 50.10 59.37 88.85
N GLU A 460 49.53 58.17 89.01
CA GLU A 460 49.11 57.62 90.31
C GLU A 460 50.30 57.48 91.27
N ARG A 461 51.42 56.94 90.79
CA ARG A 461 52.69 56.84 91.55
C ARG A 461 53.23 58.21 91.98
N ILE A 462 53.13 59.22 91.11
CA ILE A 462 53.51 60.60 91.41
C ILE A 462 52.56 61.21 92.44
N ILE A 463 51.25 61.03 92.30
CA ILE A 463 50.23 61.50 93.26
C ILE A 463 50.42 60.85 94.63
N LEU A 464 50.75 59.54 94.70
CA LEU A 464 51.07 58.86 95.95
C LEU A 464 52.28 59.48 96.65
N LYS A 465 53.37 59.74 95.92
CA LYS A 465 54.54 60.46 96.46
C LYS A 465 54.19 61.86 96.96
N PHE A 466 53.39 62.62 96.22
CA PHE A 466 52.92 63.95 96.67
C PHE A 466 52.04 63.86 97.93
N ARG A 467 51.18 62.84 98.06
CA ARG A 467 50.39 62.61 99.28
C ARG A 467 51.28 62.26 100.47
N GLU A 468 52.33 61.46 100.25
CA GLU A 468 53.30 61.09 101.28
C GLU A 468 54.13 62.30 101.73
N THR A 469 54.64 63.12 100.82
CA THR A 469 55.39 64.33 101.18
C THR A 469 54.51 65.36 101.89
N VAL A 470 53.27 65.58 101.43
CA VAL A 470 52.29 66.45 102.14
C VAL A 470 52.00 65.92 103.54
N LYS A 471 51.80 64.59 103.71
CA LYS A 471 51.60 63.98 105.02
C LYS A 471 52.82 64.17 105.94
N ASN A 472 54.03 63.99 105.42
CA ASN A 472 55.26 64.20 106.19
C ASN A 472 55.43 65.67 106.61
N ILE A 473 55.11 66.63 105.72
CA ILE A 473 55.10 68.07 106.05
C ILE A 473 54.06 68.38 107.12
N GLN A 474 52.86 67.79 107.04
CA GLN A 474 51.83 67.95 108.08
C GLN A 474 52.30 67.42 109.43
N VAL A 475 52.93 66.23 109.49
CA VAL A 475 53.49 65.68 110.73
C VAL A 475 54.60 66.57 111.30
N CYS A 476 55.51 67.06 110.46
CA CYS A 476 56.57 68.00 110.86
C CYS A 476 56.07 69.41 111.21
N SER A 477 54.79 69.73 110.98
CA SER A 477 54.17 71.01 111.37
C SER A 477 53.38 70.91 112.68
N PHE A 478 53.30 69.72 113.29
CA PHE A 478 52.66 69.46 114.58
C PHE A 478 53.66 69.11 115.72
N TYR A 479 54.96 69.10 115.40
CA TYR A 479 56.09 69.02 116.34
C TYR A 479 56.88 70.32 116.32
#